data_AF-A0A1G3UEI0-F1
#
_entry.id   AF-A0A1G3UEI0-F1
#
_cell.length_a   1.000
_cell.length_b   1.000
_cell.length_c   1.000
_cell.angle_alpha   90.00
_cell.angle_beta   90.00
_cell.angle_gamma   90.00
#
_symmetry.space_group_name_H-M   'P 1'
#
loop_
_entity.id
_entity.type
_entity.pdbx_description
1 polymer ?
#
loop_
_entity_poly.entity_id
_entity_poly.type
_entity_poly.pdbx_seq_one_letter_code
_entity_poly.pdbx_strand_id
1 'polypeptide(L)'
;MKFFIFFILTVMITDAIELKPWTKKIERLSEEEKRVIIEKGTERPFIGKYTNEKSEGTYVCKVCGTPLYKSSDKFESNCGWPSFDDEIKGAVKRVPDSDGRRVEIVCATCGAHLGHVFQGEGFTPKDTRHCVNSISLELVKKEYETKNSLSYAYFAGGCFWGVEYYLEKLKGVKEVISGFMGGHTKNPTYHDVVYSKTGHLEAVEVVYDKSEISYEELAKVFFEIHDPTQANGQGPDIGEQYISGVFVSNEEEK
;
A
#
# COMPACT_ATOMS: atom_id res chain seq x y z
N MET A 1 -60.89 39.36 -33.79
CA MET A 1 -60.00 39.77 -32.70
C MET A 1 -59.29 38.54 -32.15
N LYS A 2 -58.02 38.31 -32.50
CA LYS A 2 -57.19 37.22 -31.97
C LYS A 2 -56.22 37.81 -30.96
N PHE A 3 -56.34 37.42 -29.70
CA PHE A 3 -55.38 37.75 -28.64
C PHE A 3 -54.12 36.89 -28.83
N PHE A 4 -52.97 37.52 -29.07
CA PHE A 4 -51.67 36.88 -28.98
C PHE A 4 -51.12 37.14 -27.57
N ILE A 5 -51.17 36.13 -26.71
CA ILE A 5 -50.48 36.16 -25.42
C ILE A 5 -49.01 35.83 -25.71
N PHE A 6 -48.15 36.84 -25.59
CA PHE A 6 -46.70 36.70 -25.63
C PHE A 6 -46.26 36.04 -24.31
N PHE A 7 -46.00 34.73 -24.34
CA PHE A 7 -45.36 34.04 -23.22
C PHE A 7 -43.87 34.43 -23.25
N ILE A 8 -43.50 35.42 -22.44
CA ILE A 8 -42.10 35.74 -22.18
C ILE A 8 -41.53 34.56 -21.40
N LEU A 9 -40.86 33.67 -22.13
CA LEU A 9 -40.03 32.61 -21.56
C LEU A 9 -38.78 33.30 -20.98
N THR A 10 -38.84 33.75 -19.73
CA THR A 10 -37.66 34.07 -18.95
C THR A 10 -36.90 32.77 -18.71
N VAL A 11 -36.01 32.43 -19.64
CA VAL A 11 -34.96 31.44 -19.41
C VAL A 11 -34.11 32.00 -18.27
N MET A 12 -34.35 31.50 -17.06
CA MET A 12 -33.39 31.60 -15.97
C MET A 12 -32.11 30.96 -16.51
N ILE A 13 -31.14 31.79 -16.88
CA ILE A 13 -29.76 31.35 -17.08
C ILE A 13 -29.28 30.98 -15.68
N THR A 14 -29.56 29.75 -15.26
CA THR A 14 -28.80 29.14 -14.19
C THR A 14 -27.40 29.01 -14.75
N ASP A 15 -26.51 29.88 -14.30
CA ASP A 15 -25.10 29.82 -14.63
C ASP A 15 -24.62 28.39 -14.50
N ALA A 16 -24.19 27.80 -15.61
CA ALA A 16 -23.43 26.55 -15.65
C ALA A 16 -22.01 26.74 -15.06
N ILE A 17 -21.88 27.62 -14.06
CA ILE A 17 -20.93 27.47 -12.96
C ILE A 17 -21.46 26.32 -12.09
N GLU A 18 -21.59 25.15 -12.74
CA GLU A 18 -21.72 23.87 -12.09
C GLU A 18 -20.58 23.79 -11.10
N LEU A 19 -20.94 23.65 -9.82
CA LEU A 19 -20.02 23.53 -8.70
C LEU A 19 -18.88 22.57 -9.09
N LYS A 20 -17.70 23.13 -9.41
CA LYS A 20 -16.50 22.34 -9.68
C LYS A 20 -16.40 21.25 -8.60
N PRO A 21 -16.14 19.98 -8.93
CA PRO A 21 -16.34 18.86 -8.00
C PRO A 21 -15.55 18.98 -6.68
N TRP A 22 -14.55 19.86 -6.64
CA TRP A 22 -13.73 20.16 -5.47
C TRP A 22 -14.22 21.34 -4.59
N THR A 23 -15.34 22.01 -4.89
CA THR A 23 -15.88 23.11 -4.05
C THR A 23 -16.16 22.66 -2.61
N LYS A 24 -16.81 21.50 -2.44
CA LYS A 24 -17.03 20.86 -1.12
C LYS A 24 -15.71 20.54 -0.39
N LYS A 25 -14.63 20.29 -1.14
CA LYS A 25 -13.31 20.02 -0.54
C LYS A 25 -12.66 21.32 -0.04
N ILE A 26 -12.83 22.42 -0.77
CA ILE A 26 -12.36 23.76 -0.36
C ILE A 26 -13.02 24.19 0.94
N GLU A 27 -14.33 23.96 1.09
CA GLU A 27 -15.06 24.28 2.33
C GLU A 27 -14.52 23.54 3.57
N ARG A 28 -13.95 22.35 3.36
CA ARG A 28 -13.40 21.49 4.42
C ARG A 28 -11.91 21.74 4.69
N LEU A 29 -11.27 22.66 3.97
CA LEU A 29 -9.90 23.06 4.27
C LEU A 29 -9.85 23.78 5.63
N SER A 30 -8.81 23.51 6.39
CA SER A 30 -8.42 24.30 7.56
C SER A 30 -8.06 25.73 7.17
N GLU A 31 -8.04 26.63 8.15
CA GLU A 31 -7.69 28.04 7.92
C GLU A 31 -6.27 28.22 7.36
N GLU A 32 -5.32 27.42 7.83
CA GLU A 32 -3.94 27.44 7.30
C GLU A 32 -3.87 26.91 5.86
N GLU A 33 -4.65 25.88 5.53
CA GLU A 33 -4.76 25.40 4.16
C GLU A 33 -5.39 26.44 3.24
N LYS A 34 -6.45 27.14 3.68
CA LYS A 34 -7.05 28.24 2.90
C LYS A 34 -6.06 29.38 2.69
N ARG A 35 -5.35 29.79 3.75
CA ARG A 35 -4.32 30.84 3.70
C ARG A 35 -3.27 30.54 2.63
N VAL A 36 -2.81 29.30 2.53
CA VAL A 36 -1.79 28.89 1.55
C VAL A 36 -2.40 28.67 0.17
N ILE A 37 -3.42 27.83 0.06
CA ILE A 37 -3.94 27.31 -1.21
C ILE A 37 -4.81 28.34 -1.95
N ILE A 38 -5.58 29.16 -1.22
CA ILE A 38 -6.57 30.09 -1.77
C ILE A 38 -6.05 31.53 -1.71
N GLU A 39 -5.51 31.94 -0.57
CA GLU A 39 -4.99 33.30 -0.37
C GLU A 39 -3.53 33.46 -0.84
N LYS A 40 -2.97 32.41 -1.48
CA LYS A 40 -1.61 32.39 -2.06
C LYS A 40 -0.50 32.67 -1.05
N GLY A 41 -0.72 32.28 0.20
CA GLY A 41 0.28 32.33 1.25
C GLY A 41 1.35 31.24 1.09
N THR A 42 2.38 31.33 1.91
CA THR A 42 3.44 30.31 1.99
C THR A 42 3.44 29.69 3.39
N GLU A 43 3.55 28.38 3.48
CA GLU A 43 3.76 27.66 4.74
C GLU A 43 5.13 28.00 5.33
N ARG A 44 5.34 27.85 6.64
CA ARG A 44 6.67 28.13 7.22
C ARG A 44 7.71 27.13 6.69
N PRO A 45 8.97 27.55 6.46
CA PRO A 45 10.00 26.65 5.98
C PRO A 45 10.33 25.58 7.03
N PHE A 46 10.79 24.42 6.55
CA PHE A 46 11.30 23.26 7.31
C PHE A 46 10.26 22.48 8.13
N ILE A 47 9.01 22.92 8.20
CA ILE A 47 7.96 22.23 8.99
C ILE A 47 6.95 21.45 8.14
N GLY A 48 6.99 21.63 6.81
CA GLY A 48 6.03 21.04 5.90
C GLY A 48 6.11 19.51 5.88
N LYS A 49 4.94 18.84 5.80
CA LYS A 49 4.81 17.37 5.78
C LYS A 49 5.74 16.70 4.76
N TYR A 50 6.01 17.36 3.63
CA TYR A 50 6.75 16.77 2.51
C TYR A 50 8.13 17.39 2.29
N THR A 51 8.59 18.30 3.16
CA THR A 51 9.94 18.90 3.03
C THR A 51 11.01 17.81 2.94
N ASN A 52 11.06 16.89 3.91
CA ASN A 52 12.04 15.81 3.98
C ASN A 52 11.50 14.43 3.53
N GLU A 53 10.31 14.38 2.92
CA GLU A 53 9.71 13.11 2.46
C GLU A 53 10.47 12.56 1.24
N LYS A 54 10.71 11.25 1.24
CA LYS A 54 11.49 10.51 0.20
C LYS A 54 10.79 9.25 -0.31
N SER A 55 9.60 8.94 0.19
CA SER A 55 8.81 7.79 -0.25
C SER A 55 8.52 7.87 -1.76
N GLU A 56 8.62 6.74 -2.46
CA GLU A 56 8.21 6.66 -3.86
C GLU A 56 6.70 6.89 -4.01
N GLY A 57 6.30 7.64 -5.04
CA GLY A 57 4.91 7.91 -5.32
C GLY A 57 4.66 9.08 -6.25
N THR A 58 3.41 9.52 -6.29
CA THR A 58 2.96 10.67 -7.05
C THR A 58 2.38 11.72 -6.11
N TYR A 59 2.88 12.94 -6.19
CA TYR A 59 2.31 14.08 -5.48
C TYR A 59 1.15 14.63 -6.29
N VAL A 60 -0.03 14.63 -5.69
CA VAL A 60 -1.27 15.11 -6.29
C VAL A 60 -1.69 16.44 -5.66
N CYS A 61 -2.47 17.24 -6.39
CA CYS A 61 -3.06 18.46 -5.86
C CYS A 61 -3.99 18.13 -4.70
N LYS A 62 -3.81 18.78 -3.55
CA LYS A 62 -4.66 18.55 -2.39
C LYS A 62 -6.14 18.86 -2.65
N VAL A 63 -6.45 19.81 -3.52
CA VAL A 63 -7.84 20.23 -3.80
C VAL A 63 -8.54 19.29 -4.77
N CYS A 64 -7.98 19.05 -5.95
CA CYS A 64 -8.67 18.32 -7.02
C CYS A 64 -8.13 16.90 -7.26
N GLY A 65 -7.03 16.51 -6.62
CA GLY A 65 -6.41 15.20 -6.80
C GLY A 65 -5.65 15.01 -8.12
N THR A 66 -5.53 16.05 -8.96
CA THR A 66 -4.74 15.96 -10.20
C THR A 66 -3.27 15.64 -9.88
N PRO A 67 -2.64 14.66 -10.55
CA PRO A 67 -1.20 14.41 -10.45
C PRO A 67 -0.38 15.63 -10.85
N LEU A 68 0.53 16.07 -9.99
CA LEU A 68 1.36 17.27 -10.22
C LEU A 68 2.84 16.91 -10.44
N TYR A 69 3.39 16.04 -9.58
CA TYR A 69 4.82 15.73 -9.56
C TYR A 69 5.05 14.25 -9.28
N LYS A 70 6.14 13.67 -9.81
CA LYS A 70 6.60 12.34 -9.38
C LYS A 70 7.62 12.51 -8.26
N SER A 71 7.70 11.53 -7.36
CA SER A 71 8.75 11.49 -6.34
C SER A 71 10.15 11.44 -6.93
N SER A 72 10.31 10.90 -8.14
CA SER A 72 11.59 10.85 -8.87
C SER A 72 12.14 12.23 -9.25
N ASP A 73 11.26 13.21 -9.38
CA ASP A 73 11.62 14.58 -9.77
C ASP A 73 11.87 15.45 -8.53
N LYS A 74 11.65 14.91 -7.32
CA LYS A 74 11.91 15.60 -6.04
C LYS A 74 13.41 15.57 -5.73
N PHE A 75 13.96 16.71 -5.31
CA PHE A 75 15.37 16.82 -4.92
C PHE A 75 15.58 17.69 -3.67
N GLU A 76 16.77 17.57 -3.07
CA GLU A 76 17.16 18.34 -1.88
C GLU A 76 17.73 19.71 -2.30
N SER A 77 16.97 20.78 -2.01
CA SER A 77 17.38 22.17 -2.30
C SER A 77 17.79 22.96 -1.05
N ASN A 78 17.56 22.41 0.15
CA ASN A 78 17.71 23.08 1.44
C ASN A 78 16.90 24.40 1.60
N CYS A 79 15.91 24.67 0.72
CA CYS A 79 15.10 25.88 0.82
C CYS A 79 14.06 25.84 1.94
N GLY A 80 13.77 24.65 2.49
CA GLY A 80 12.77 24.44 3.53
C GLY A 80 11.40 23.96 3.03
N TRP A 81 11.21 23.79 1.73
CA TRP A 81 9.99 23.29 1.10
C TRP A 81 10.29 22.16 0.11
N PRO A 82 9.35 21.24 -0.17
CA PRO A 82 9.55 20.24 -1.20
C PRO A 82 9.86 20.91 -2.55
N SER A 83 10.95 20.46 -3.16
CA SER A 83 11.47 20.99 -4.41
C SER A 83 11.45 19.92 -5.48
N PHE A 84 10.90 20.25 -6.64
CA PHE A 84 10.84 19.36 -7.80
C PHE A 84 11.51 20.02 -9.00
N ASP A 85 12.20 19.24 -9.84
CA ASP A 85 12.89 19.77 -11.02
C ASP A 85 12.14 19.57 -12.34
N ASP A 86 10.97 18.93 -12.27
CA ASP A 86 10.07 18.70 -13.39
C ASP A 86 8.64 18.57 -12.88
N GLU A 87 7.67 18.75 -13.78
CA GLU A 87 6.25 18.54 -13.51
C GLU A 87 5.66 17.43 -14.39
N ILE A 88 4.54 16.87 -13.95
CA ILE A 88 3.70 16.10 -14.87
C ILE A 88 3.19 17.07 -15.95
N LYS A 89 3.50 16.77 -17.21
CA LYS A 89 3.24 17.65 -18.35
C LYS A 89 1.80 18.15 -18.36
N GLY A 90 1.65 19.48 -18.30
CA GLY A 90 0.35 20.17 -18.33
C GLY A 90 -0.38 20.25 -16.97
N ALA A 91 0.19 19.70 -15.89
CA ALA A 91 -0.44 19.71 -14.58
C ALA A 91 -0.25 21.04 -13.82
N VAL A 92 0.79 21.79 -14.15
CA VAL A 92 1.16 23.04 -13.50
C VAL A 92 1.04 24.20 -14.50
N LYS A 93 0.38 25.27 -14.07
CA LYS A 93 0.30 26.54 -14.81
C LYS A 93 1.20 27.58 -14.15
N ARG A 94 2.02 28.23 -14.96
CA ARG A 94 2.93 29.31 -14.56
C ARG A 94 2.21 30.66 -14.73
N VAL A 95 2.21 31.49 -13.69
CA VAL A 95 1.56 32.80 -13.66
C VAL A 95 2.56 33.82 -13.12
N PRO A 96 2.97 34.83 -13.90
CA PRO A 96 3.86 35.88 -13.38
C PRO A 96 3.21 36.61 -12.19
N ASP A 97 3.98 36.84 -11.12
CA ASP A 97 3.57 37.69 -10.02
C ASP A 97 3.35 39.13 -10.52
N SER A 98 2.58 39.92 -9.77
CA SER A 98 2.26 41.32 -10.13
C SER A 98 3.50 42.22 -10.27
N ASP A 99 4.60 41.87 -9.60
CA ASP A 99 5.88 42.57 -9.69
C ASP A 99 6.75 42.12 -10.88
N GLY A 100 6.34 41.04 -11.57
CA GLY A 100 7.04 40.44 -12.70
C GLY A 100 8.37 39.76 -12.34
N ARG A 101 8.73 39.65 -11.07
CA ARG A 101 10.04 39.13 -10.62
C ARG A 101 10.03 37.63 -10.37
N ARG A 102 8.87 37.09 -9.97
CA ARG A 102 8.70 35.66 -9.69
C ARG A 102 7.57 35.09 -10.53
N VAL A 103 7.58 33.77 -10.68
CA VAL A 103 6.56 33.05 -11.42
C VAL A 103 5.86 32.11 -10.45
N GLU A 104 4.63 32.46 -10.09
CA GLU A 104 3.72 31.61 -9.34
C GLU A 104 3.43 30.33 -10.14
N ILE A 105 3.35 29.21 -9.44
CA ILE A 105 2.83 27.95 -9.97
C ILE A 105 1.51 27.61 -9.29
N VAL A 106 0.50 27.33 -10.11
CA VAL A 106 -0.82 26.89 -9.68
C VAL A 106 -1.19 25.57 -10.35
N CYS A 107 -2.08 24.80 -9.74
CA CYS A 107 -2.63 23.61 -10.40
C CYS A 107 -3.41 24.03 -11.65
N ALA A 108 -3.07 23.46 -12.81
CA ALA A 108 -3.72 23.80 -14.09
C ALA A 108 -5.22 23.45 -14.10
N THR A 109 -5.63 22.42 -13.34
CA THR A 109 -7.02 21.95 -13.28
C THR A 109 -7.91 22.84 -12.41
N CYS A 110 -7.49 23.13 -11.17
CA CYS A 110 -8.35 23.79 -10.19
C CYS A 110 -7.93 25.22 -9.83
N GLY A 111 -6.72 25.64 -10.19
CA GLY A 111 -6.17 26.96 -9.88
C GLY A 111 -5.64 27.09 -8.45
N ALA A 112 -5.58 26.01 -7.66
CA ALA A 112 -4.98 26.00 -6.33
C ALA A 112 -3.53 26.49 -6.37
N HIS A 113 -3.17 27.42 -5.48
CA HIS A 113 -1.79 27.86 -5.31
C HIS A 113 -0.91 26.68 -4.91
N LEU A 114 0.26 26.56 -5.54
CA LEU A 114 1.26 25.55 -5.20
C LEU A 114 2.50 26.20 -4.59
N GLY A 115 3.00 27.28 -5.19
CA GLY A 115 4.22 27.96 -4.78
C GLY A 115 4.82 28.78 -5.92
N HIS A 116 6.14 28.71 -6.10
CA HIS A 116 6.87 29.42 -7.16
C HIS A 116 7.85 28.51 -7.91
N VAL A 117 8.13 28.85 -9.17
CA VAL A 117 9.18 28.21 -9.96
C VAL A 117 10.36 29.17 -10.16
N PHE A 118 11.56 28.62 -10.06
CA PHE A 118 12.83 29.30 -10.26
C PHE A 118 13.62 28.56 -11.35
N GLN A 119 14.45 29.29 -12.11
CA GLN A 119 15.28 28.72 -13.17
C GLN A 119 16.66 29.38 -13.13
N GLY A 120 17.72 28.69 -13.56
CA GLY A 120 19.07 29.27 -13.58
C GLY A 120 19.85 29.14 -12.27
N GLU A 121 19.44 28.25 -11.36
CA GLU A 121 20.05 28.09 -10.04
C GLU A 121 21.13 26.98 -9.99
N GLY A 122 21.18 26.11 -10.99
CA GLY A 122 22.20 25.07 -11.15
C GLY A 122 22.03 23.84 -10.26
N PHE A 123 20.86 23.63 -9.64
CA PHE A 123 20.63 22.49 -8.74
C PHE A 123 20.55 21.14 -9.46
N THR A 124 19.94 21.10 -10.65
CA THR A 124 19.79 19.87 -11.46
C THR A 124 20.08 20.17 -12.93
N PRO A 125 20.29 19.16 -13.78
CA PRO A 125 20.51 19.37 -15.22
C PRO A 125 19.35 20.08 -15.93
N LYS A 126 18.12 20.00 -15.41
CA LYS A 126 16.94 20.70 -15.95
C LYS A 126 16.89 22.17 -15.53
N ASP A 127 17.72 22.54 -14.56
CA ASP A 127 17.91 23.90 -14.06
C ASP A 127 16.61 24.65 -13.78
N THR A 128 15.63 23.90 -13.27
CA THR A 128 14.31 24.38 -12.90
C THR A 128 14.02 23.86 -11.50
N ARG A 129 13.46 24.70 -10.63
CA ARG A 129 13.09 24.35 -9.27
C ARG A 129 11.69 24.83 -8.96
N HIS A 130 10.75 23.90 -8.87
CA HIS A 130 9.41 24.12 -8.37
C HIS A 130 9.48 24.04 -6.84
N CYS A 131 9.42 25.20 -6.19
CA CYS A 131 9.38 25.33 -4.74
C CYS A 131 7.92 25.32 -4.28
N VAL A 132 7.46 24.19 -3.76
CA VAL A 132 6.03 23.92 -3.55
C VAL A 132 5.71 23.87 -2.06
N ASN A 133 4.55 24.38 -1.65
CA ASN A 133 4.06 24.18 -0.29
C ASN A 133 3.60 22.73 -0.10
N SER A 134 4.05 22.06 0.95
CA SER A 134 3.58 20.73 1.35
C SER A 134 2.08 20.71 1.56
N ILE A 135 1.53 21.77 2.16
CA ILE A 135 0.08 21.97 2.35
C ILE A 135 -0.72 21.86 1.05
N SER A 136 -0.12 22.18 -0.10
CA SER A 136 -0.82 22.15 -1.39
C SER A 136 -0.83 20.76 -2.05
N LEU A 137 -0.14 19.80 -1.46
CA LEU A 137 0.08 18.46 -1.99
C LEU A 137 -0.57 17.37 -1.13
N GLU A 138 -0.80 16.22 -1.74
CA GLU A 138 -0.95 14.94 -1.05
C GLU A 138 -0.08 13.90 -1.76
N LEU A 139 0.63 13.04 -1.02
CA LEU A 139 1.45 11.99 -1.63
C LEU A 139 0.62 10.69 -1.73
N VAL A 140 0.33 10.28 -2.96
CA VAL A 140 -0.12 8.92 -3.24
C VAL A 140 1.13 8.06 -3.35
N LYS A 141 1.48 7.37 -2.26
CA LYS A 141 2.64 6.48 -2.23
C LYS A 141 2.44 5.40 -3.28
N LYS A 142 3.51 5.07 -4.00
CA LYS A 142 3.54 3.91 -4.87
C LYS A 142 3.27 2.70 -3.98
N GLU A 143 2.21 1.98 -4.28
CA GLU A 143 1.97 0.69 -3.66
C GLU A 143 3.14 -0.20 -4.09
N TYR A 144 4.06 -0.45 -3.15
CA TYR A 144 4.83 -1.66 -3.23
C TYR A 144 3.82 -2.75 -2.92
N GLU A 145 3.46 -3.55 -3.93
CA GLU A 145 2.86 -4.84 -3.67
C GLU A 145 3.79 -5.57 -2.69
N THR A 146 3.49 -5.52 -1.40
CA THR A 146 3.66 -6.71 -0.59
C THR A 146 2.75 -7.72 -1.24
N LYS A 147 3.27 -8.47 -2.22
CA LYS A 147 2.71 -9.78 -2.51
C LYS A 147 2.63 -10.46 -1.15
N ASN A 148 1.43 -10.58 -0.59
CA ASN A 148 1.14 -11.65 0.35
C ASN A 148 1.12 -12.94 -0.48
N SER A 149 2.29 -13.28 -1.03
CA SER A 149 2.59 -14.57 -1.61
C SER A 149 2.77 -15.60 -0.51
N LEU A 150 3.02 -15.17 0.74
CA LEU A 150 3.03 -16.06 1.87
C LEU A 150 1.67 -16.75 2.03
N SER A 151 1.73 -18.06 2.21
CA SER A 151 0.62 -18.97 2.46
C SER A 151 1.08 -20.01 3.46
N TYR A 152 0.13 -20.75 4.03
CA TYR A 152 0.37 -21.65 5.15
C TYR A 152 -0.14 -23.04 4.80
N ALA A 153 0.62 -24.06 5.15
CA ALA A 153 0.22 -25.46 5.02
C ALA A 153 0.51 -26.20 6.34
N TYR A 154 -0.29 -27.22 6.65
CA TYR A 154 -0.25 -27.91 7.93
C TYR A 154 -0.19 -29.43 7.73
N PHE A 155 0.90 -30.05 8.18
CA PHE A 155 1.18 -31.47 7.96
C PHE A 155 1.58 -32.17 9.25
N ALA A 156 1.12 -33.40 9.44
CA ALA A 156 1.52 -34.31 10.51
C ALA A 156 1.95 -35.64 9.87
N GLY A 157 3.17 -36.11 10.14
CA GLY A 157 3.76 -37.23 9.39
C GLY A 157 4.67 -38.13 10.21
N GLY A 158 4.53 -38.13 11.53
CA GLY A 158 5.47 -38.75 12.47
C GLY A 158 6.10 -37.71 13.38
N CYS A 159 7.32 -37.97 13.86
CA CYS A 159 8.09 -36.99 14.64
C CYS A 159 8.27 -35.69 13.83
N PHE A 160 7.79 -34.57 14.36
CA PHE A 160 7.76 -33.29 13.65
C PHE A 160 9.14 -32.76 13.23
N TRP A 161 10.23 -33.17 13.88
CA TRP A 161 11.59 -32.71 13.59
C TRP A 161 12.07 -33.23 12.25
N GLY A 162 11.67 -34.46 11.89
CA GLY A 162 11.95 -35.02 10.57
C GLY A 162 11.19 -34.25 9.49
N VAL A 163 9.90 -34.01 9.71
CA VAL A 163 9.04 -33.29 8.77
C VAL A 163 9.52 -31.85 8.55
N GLU A 164 9.80 -31.13 9.64
CA GLU A 164 10.40 -29.78 9.65
C GLU A 164 11.68 -29.76 8.82
N TYR A 165 12.64 -30.62 9.15
CA TYR A 165 13.95 -30.69 8.50
C TYR A 165 13.87 -30.90 6.98
N TYR A 166 12.94 -31.72 6.49
CA TYR A 166 12.80 -31.96 5.05
C TYR A 166 12.10 -30.81 4.34
N LEU A 167 11.05 -30.23 4.93
CA LEU A 167 10.26 -29.17 4.30
C LEU A 167 11.00 -27.81 4.30
N GLU A 168 11.79 -27.50 5.34
CA GLU A 168 12.61 -26.27 5.38
C GLU A 168 13.60 -26.15 4.22
N LYS A 169 14.02 -27.28 3.64
CA LYS A 169 14.99 -27.29 2.54
C LYS A 169 14.39 -26.94 1.18
N LEU A 170 13.06 -26.90 1.09
CA LEU A 170 12.38 -26.65 -0.18
C LEU A 170 12.50 -25.18 -0.55
N LYS A 171 12.93 -24.94 -1.80
CA LYS A 171 12.96 -23.58 -2.34
C LYS A 171 11.52 -23.03 -2.37
N GLY A 172 11.33 -21.85 -1.79
CA GLY A 172 10.02 -21.21 -1.66
C GLY A 172 9.42 -21.35 -0.25
N VAL A 173 9.86 -22.32 0.55
CA VAL A 173 9.56 -22.37 1.99
C VAL A 173 10.39 -21.30 2.70
N LYS A 174 9.75 -20.58 3.62
CA LYS A 174 10.36 -19.47 4.38
C LYS A 174 10.62 -19.86 5.83
N GLU A 175 9.72 -20.63 6.42
CA GLU A 175 9.79 -21.08 7.81
C GLU A 175 8.95 -22.34 7.98
N VAL A 176 9.37 -23.23 8.88
CA VAL A 176 8.56 -24.38 9.31
C VAL A 176 8.58 -24.43 10.83
N ILE A 177 7.40 -24.48 11.46
CA ILE A 177 7.25 -24.39 12.90
C ILE A 177 6.63 -25.68 13.43
N SER A 178 7.38 -26.41 14.26
CA SER A 178 6.86 -27.57 15.00
C SER A 178 5.81 -27.18 16.04
N GLY A 179 4.71 -27.93 16.08
CA GLY A 179 3.60 -27.72 16.98
C GLY A 179 2.65 -28.92 17.08
N PHE A 180 1.43 -28.66 17.55
CA PHE A 180 0.43 -29.68 17.82
C PHE A 180 -0.93 -29.27 17.28
N MET A 181 -1.62 -30.17 16.58
CA MET A 181 -2.92 -29.88 15.95
C MET A 181 -3.85 -31.11 15.95
N GLY A 182 -5.17 -30.87 15.84
CA GLY A 182 -6.18 -31.92 15.69
C GLY A 182 -6.81 -32.46 16.98
N GLY A 183 -6.24 -32.14 18.14
CA GLY A 183 -6.73 -32.58 19.45
C GLY A 183 -7.72 -31.63 20.12
N HIS A 184 -8.05 -31.95 21.37
CA HIS A 184 -9.08 -31.24 22.16
C HIS A 184 -8.51 -30.47 23.36
N THR A 185 -7.28 -30.77 23.79
CA THR A 185 -6.63 -30.04 24.89
C THR A 185 -6.16 -28.67 24.40
N LYS A 186 -6.50 -27.60 25.13
CA LYS A 186 -6.08 -26.24 24.79
C LYS A 186 -4.65 -25.98 25.26
N ASN A 187 -3.82 -25.41 24.39
CA ASN A 187 -2.42 -25.06 24.66
C ASN A 187 -1.60 -26.22 25.28
N PRO A 188 -1.59 -27.41 24.65
CA PRO A 188 -0.87 -28.56 25.20
C PRO A 188 0.64 -28.31 25.19
N THR A 189 1.33 -28.83 26.19
CA THR A 189 2.80 -28.94 26.15
C THR A 189 3.21 -30.23 25.46
N TYR A 190 4.49 -30.34 25.06
CA TYR A 190 5.05 -31.59 24.53
C TYR A 190 4.83 -32.78 25.49
N HIS A 191 4.99 -32.56 26.81
CA HIS A 191 4.74 -33.59 27.81
C HIS A 191 3.27 -34.03 27.83
N ASP A 192 2.33 -33.09 27.65
CA ASP A 192 0.91 -33.42 27.57
C ASP A 192 0.62 -34.29 26.35
N VAL A 193 1.18 -33.95 25.18
CA VAL A 193 0.93 -34.71 23.94
C VAL A 193 1.53 -36.11 23.98
N VAL A 194 2.74 -36.27 24.50
CA VAL A 194 3.43 -37.57 24.53
C VAL A 194 2.86 -38.51 25.59
N TYR A 195 2.49 -37.99 26.76
CA TYR A 195 2.13 -38.83 27.91
C TYR A 195 0.65 -38.80 28.30
N SER A 196 -0.14 -37.89 27.72
CA SER A 196 -1.57 -37.76 28.01
C SER A 196 -2.40 -37.87 26.72
N LYS A 197 -3.67 -38.26 26.87
CA LYS A 197 -4.59 -38.38 25.74
C LYS A 197 -5.16 -37.02 25.32
N THR A 198 -4.31 -36.16 24.74
CA THR A 198 -4.74 -34.83 24.25
C THR A 198 -5.43 -34.89 22.89
N GLY A 199 -5.24 -35.99 22.16
CA GLY A 199 -5.72 -36.20 20.80
C GLY A 199 -5.01 -35.37 19.73
N HIS A 200 -3.96 -34.62 20.09
CA HIS A 200 -3.18 -33.86 19.11
C HIS A 200 -2.16 -34.76 18.41
N LEU A 201 -1.91 -34.42 17.15
CA LEU A 201 -0.78 -34.92 16.38
C LEU A 201 0.40 -33.97 16.49
N GLU A 202 1.61 -34.51 16.41
CA GLU A 202 2.79 -33.70 16.08
C GLU A 202 2.64 -33.21 14.64
N ALA A 203 2.58 -31.88 14.49
CA ALA A 203 2.32 -31.23 13.22
C ALA A 203 3.31 -30.09 13.00
N VAL A 204 3.46 -29.67 11.75
CA VAL A 204 4.24 -28.49 11.37
C VAL A 204 3.36 -27.47 10.66
N GLU A 205 3.56 -26.18 10.95
CA GLU A 205 3.07 -25.07 10.12
C GLU A 205 4.18 -24.69 9.13
N VAL A 206 3.91 -24.79 7.84
CA VAL A 206 4.83 -24.44 6.76
C VAL A 206 4.43 -23.08 6.20
N VAL A 207 5.28 -22.08 6.39
CA VAL A 207 5.13 -20.76 5.78
C VAL A 207 5.86 -20.76 4.44
N TYR A 208 5.15 -20.58 3.33
CA TYR A 208 5.73 -20.68 1.99
C TYR A 208 5.27 -19.55 1.07
N ASP A 209 6.13 -19.18 0.12
CA ASP A 209 5.80 -18.24 -0.95
C ASP A 209 5.14 -18.98 -2.11
N LYS A 210 3.82 -18.78 -2.29
CA LYS A 210 3.00 -19.39 -3.36
C LYS A 210 3.40 -19.01 -4.78
N SER A 211 4.28 -18.03 -4.95
CA SER A 211 4.86 -17.68 -6.26
C SER A 211 6.15 -18.46 -6.56
N GLU A 212 6.72 -19.14 -5.56
CA GLU A 212 7.91 -19.98 -5.70
C GLU A 212 7.60 -21.48 -5.59
N ILE A 213 6.65 -21.88 -4.73
CA ILE A 213 6.26 -23.28 -4.51
C ILE A 213 4.75 -23.39 -4.26
N SER A 214 4.11 -24.41 -4.83
CA SER A 214 2.68 -24.67 -4.66
C SER A 214 2.38 -25.59 -3.47
N TYR A 215 1.13 -25.55 -2.98
CA TYR A 215 0.64 -26.50 -1.99
C TYR A 215 0.78 -27.96 -2.45
N GLU A 216 0.50 -28.23 -3.73
CA GLU A 216 0.63 -29.57 -4.31
C GLU A 216 2.07 -30.08 -4.24
N GLU A 217 3.06 -29.23 -4.50
CA GLU A 217 4.47 -29.59 -4.37
C GLU A 217 4.86 -29.89 -2.91
N LEU A 218 4.37 -29.09 -1.95
CA LEU A 218 4.58 -29.35 -0.53
C LEU A 218 3.95 -30.69 -0.11
N ALA A 219 2.70 -30.94 -0.51
CA ALA A 219 1.98 -32.17 -0.19
C ALA A 219 2.67 -33.40 -0.80
N LYS A 220 3.19 -33.31 -2.03
CA LYS A 220 3.96 -34.38 -2.66
C LYS A 220 5.20 -34.74 -1.83
N VAL A 221 6.02 -33.75 -1.48
CA VAL A 221 7.21 -33.99 -0.65
C VAL A 221 6.81 -34.55 0.70
N PHE A 222 5.76 -34.03 1.33
CA PHE A 222 5.23 -34.57 2.58
C PHE A 222 4.92 -36.06 2.49
N PHE A 223 4.24 -36.52 1.43
CA PHE A 223 3.94 -37.94 1.23
C PHE A 223 5.17 -38.79 0.85
N GLU A 224 6.26 -38.18 0.36
CA GLU A 224 7.51 -38.89 0.02
C GLU A 224 8.43 -39.12 1.23
N ILE A 225 8.30 -38.32 2.29
CA ILE A 225 9.22 -38.34 3.44
C ILE A 225 8.77 -39.23 4.61
N HIS A 226 7.58 -39.84 4.55
CA HIS A 226 7.04 -40.71 5.59
C HIS A 226 6.14 -41.82 4.99
N ASP A 227 5.81 -42.86 5.76
CA ASP A 227 4.80 -43.87 5.36
C ASP A 227 3.40 -43.44 5.82
N PRO A 228 2.50 -42.96 4.93
CA PRO A 228 1.16 -42.53 5.31
C PRO A 228 0.20 -43.69 5.61
N THR A 229 0.63 -44.94 5.42
CA THR A 229 -0.21 -46.13 5.60
C THR A 229 -0.03 -46.81 6.97
N GLN A 230 1.01 -46.42 7.72
CA GLN A 230 1.26 -46.93 9.06
C GLN A 230 0.21 -46.39 10.06
N ALA A 231 -0.68 -47.28 10.51
CA ALA A 231 -1.87 -46.87 11.28
C ALA A 231 -1.62 -46.57 12.77
N ASN A 232 -0.47 -46.93 13.33
CA ASN A 232 -0.17 -46.85 14.76
C ASN A 232 1.01 -45.93 15.11
N GLY A 233 1.48 -45.11 14.17
CA GLY A 233 2.59 -44.18 14.36
C GLY A 233 3.41 -44.04 13.07
N GLN A 234 4.69 -43.72 13.21
CA GLN A 234 5.61 -43.61 12.07
C GLN A 234 6.98 -44.21 12.40
N GLY A 235 7.42 -45.20 11.60
CA GLY A 235 8.70 -45.85 11.81
C GLY A 235 8.83 -46.42 13.24
N PRO A 236 9.89 -46.10 14.00
CA PRO A 236 10.06 -46.54 15.39
C PRO A 236 9.18 -45.76 16.39
N ASP A 237 8.62 -44.61 16.02
CA ASP A 237 7.83 -43.76 16.89
C ASP A 237 6.37 -44.20 16.85
N ILE A 238 5.98 -45.00 17.84
CA ILE A 238 4.64 -45.60 17.96
C ILE A 238 3.77 -44.79 18.92
N GLY A 239 2.61 -44.35 18.45
CA GLY A 239 1.68 -43.51 19.19
C GLY A 239 0.67 -42.80 18.30
N GLU A 240 -0.51 -42.50 18.84
CA GLU A 240 -1.58 -41.78 18.11
C GLU A 240 -1.12 -40.39 17.65
N GLN A 241 -0.21 -39.76 18.40
CA GLN A 241 0.35 -38.44 18.07
C GLN A 241 1.27 -38.44 16.83
N TYR A 242 1.73 -39.60 16.36
CA TYR A 242 2.66 -39.73 15.24
C TYR A 242 2.01 -40.22 13.94
N ILE A 243 0.67 -40.32 13.91
CA ILE A 243 -0.03 -40.75 12.69
C ILE A 243 -0.01 -39.65 11.61
N SER A 244 -0.19 -40.07 10.36
CA SER A 244 -0.26 -39.15 9.23
C SER A 244 -1.56 -38.32 9.24
N GLY A 245 -1.46 -37.03 8.93
CA GLY A 245 -2.58 -36.11 8.83
C GLY A 245 -2.25 -34.87 8.00
N VAL A 246 -3.24 -34.39 7.25
CA VAL A 246 -3.16 -33.12 6.49
C VAL A 246 -4.31 -32.23 6.97
N PHE A 247 -3.99 -31.00 7.38
CA PHE A 247 -4.99 -30.03 7.80
C PHE A 247 -5.12 -28.94 6.74
N VAL A 248 -6.25 -28.95 6.04
CA VAL A 248 -6.52 -28.07 4.91
C VAL A 248 -7.25 -26.80 5.36
N SER A 249 -6.91 -25.67 4.75
CA SER A 249 -7.46 -24.35 5.07
C SER A 249 -8.52 -23.88 4.08
N ASN A 250 -8.66 -24.54 2.93
CA ASN A 250 -9.63 -24.22 1.89
C ASN A 250 -9.98 -25.46 1.04
N GLU A 251 -10.96 -25.32 0.13
CA GLU A 251 -11.44 -26.41 -0.73
C GLU A 251 -10.49 -26.80 -1.87
N GLU A 252 -9.51 -25.95 -2.22
CA GLU A 252 -8.51 -26.30 -3.24
C GLU A 252 -7.44 -27.25 -2.69
N GLU A 253 -7.11 -27.10 -1.40
CA GLU A 253 -6.19 -27.97 -0.67
C GLU A 253 -6.79 -29.35 -0.34
N LYS A 254 -8.12 -29.49 -0.34
CA LYS A 254 -8.87 -30.68 0.08
C LYS A 254 -9.09 -31.69 -1.05
#